data_AF-A6NY74-F1
#
_entry.id   AF-A6NY74-F1
#
_cell.length_a   1.000
_cell.length_b   1.000
_cell.length_c   1.000
_cell.angle_alpha   90.00
_cell.angle_beta   90.00
_cell.angle_gamma   90.00
#
_symmetry.space_group_name_H-M   'P 1'
#
loop_
_entity.id
_entity.type
_entity.pdbx_description
1 polymer ?
#
loop_
_entity_poly.entity_id
_entity_poly.type
_entity_poly.pdbx_seq_one_letter_code
_entity_poly.pdbx_strand_id
1 'polypeptide(L)'
;MKIAVVSPVGRCGSTVATLLMAYTMAYTQGRTVRLCYTGENHAIKRYVGKDTAERDATRTISQVSKLLEAHAIAPDDLGDYCLKMGTNIDIMDSWDSALTEEEVTSLLVFTFSRNVADYIFCDLAYSIEDDTSQAVLKACDVVVVVSEPSRASLKAIRDMQESEYWPKGKPCMLLVSKYGEEIDSLDNLAKQAQFKKRATCKIHYSPLITKYCNSGQLDTIIPYIIQRDPRVIEFNADLKECTQFLLSLQEAKIKWEG
;
A
#
# COMPACT_ATOMS: atom_id res chain seq x y z
N MET A 1 12.11 -2.13 3.51
CA MET A 1 11.67 -2.01 2.10
C MET A 1 10.53 -1.01 2.03
N LYS A 2 10.66 -0.03 1.15
CA LYS A 2 9.71 1.06 0.93
C LYS A 2 8.91 0.79 -0.34
N ILE A 3 7.60 0.74 -0.22
CA ILE A 3 6.68 0.31 -1.27
C ILE A 3 5.73 1.46 -1.55
N ALA A 4 5.76 2.02 -2.75
CA ALA A 4 4.76 2.98 -3.19
C ALA A 4 3.63 2.25 -3.92
N VAL A 5 2.38 2.53 -3.58
CA VAL A 5 1.21 1.96 -4.25
C VAL A 5 0.51 3.08 -5.01
N VAL A 6 0.41 2.93 -6.34
CA VAL A 6 -0.17 3.92 -7.25
C VAL A 6 -1.30 3.32 -8.06
N SER A 7 -2.23 4.15 -8.50
CA SER A 7 -3.24 3.78 -9.48
C SER A 7 -3.42 4.92 -10.47
N PRO A 8 -3.17 4.73 -11.78
CA PRO A 8 -3.36 5.80 -12.78
C PRO A 8 -4.83 6.14 -12.99
N VAL A 9 -5.74 5.26 -12.53
CA VAL A 9 -7.19 5.48 -12.60
C VAL A 9 -7.76 5.47 -11.19
N GLY A 10 -8.65 6.41 -10.89
CA GLY A 10 -9.33 6.46 -9.60
C GLY A 10 -10.21 5.23 -9.36
N ARG A 11 -10.42 4.88 -8.08
CA ARG A 11 -11.37 3.84 -7.64
C ARG A 11 -11.08 2.40 -8.11
N CYS A 12 -9.86 2.10 -8.54
CA CYS A 12 -9.42 0.72 -8.80
C CYS A 12 -9.17 -0.10 -7.52
N GLY A 13 -9.20 0.52 -6.33
CA GLY A 13 -9.01 -0.20 -5.07
C GLY A 13 -7.55 -0.29 -4.61
N SER A 14 -6.74 0.73 -4.91
CA SER A 14 -5.35 0.85 -4.43
C SER A 14 -5.25 0.78 -2.90
N THR A 15 -6.13 1.46 -2.18
CA THR A 15 -6.17 1.43 -0.71
C THR A 15 -6.49 0.04 -0.18
N VAL A 16 -7.43 -0.67 -0.79
CA VAL A 16 -7.79 -2.04 -0.40
C VAL A 16 -6.62 -2.98 -0.66
N ALA A 17 -6.00 -2.89 -1.85
CA ALA A 17 -4.81 -3.66 -2.18
C ALA A 17 -3.66 -3.39 -1.19
N THR A 18 -3.43 -2.12 -0.86
CA THR A 18 -2.42 -1.70 0.13
C THR A 18 -2.66 -2.37 1.48
N LEU A 19 -3.89 -2.28 2.00
CA LEU A 19 -4.26 -2.89 3.27
C LEU A 19 -4.09 -4.42 3.23
N LEU A 20 -4.62 -5.09 2.20
CA LEU A 20 -4.53 -6.55 2.08
C LEU A 20 -3.08 -7.03 2.03
N MET A 21 -2.21 -6.39 1.23
CA MET A 21 -0.79 -6.74 1.17
C MET A 21 -0.08 -6.44 2.50
N ALA A 22 -0.31 -5.26 3.09
CA ALA A 22 0.37 -4.84 4.32
C ALA A 22 0.01 -5.74 5.50
N TYR A 23 -1.27 -6.02 5.73
CA TYR A 23 -1.69 -6.95 6.78
C TYR A 23 -1.17 -8.36 6.52
N THR A 24 -1.23 -8.85 5.28
CA THR A 24 -0.69 -10.18 4.95
C THR A 24 0.80 -10.27 5.31
N MET A 25 1.59 -9.26 4.95
CA MET A 25 3.02 -9.21 5.31
C MET A 25 3.23 -9.24 6.82
N ALA A 26 2.44 -8.46 7.58
CA ALA A 26 2.54 -8.39 9.04
C ALA A 26 2.19 -9.73 9.71
N TYR A 27 1.13 -10.39 9.25
CA TYR A 27 0.65 -11.65 9.81
C TYR A 27 1.53 -12.85 9.44
N THR A 28 2.07 -12.89 8.22
CA THR A 28 2.74 -14.10 7.70
C THR A 28 4.25 -14.07 7.84
N GLN A 29 4.89 -12.90 7.75
CA GLN A 29 6.36 -12.82 7.71
C GLN A 29 7.00 -12.55 9.08
N GLY A 30 6.21 -12.21 10.10
CA GLY A 30 6.73 -11.83 11.43
C GLY A 30 7.60 -10.57 11.39
N ARG A 31 7.24 -9.64 10.50
CA ARG A 31 7.98 -8.42 10.17
C ARG A 31 7.13 -7.20 10.50
N THR A 32 7.77 -6.12 10.92
CA THR A 32 7.05 -4.87 11.20
C THR A 32 6.64 -4.19 9.90
N VAL A 33 5.38 -3.79 9.80
CA VAL A 33 4.80 -3.11 8.64
C VAL A 33 4.26 -1.75 9.06
N ARG A 34 4.66 -0.69 8.35
CA ARG A 34 4.07 0.64 8.51
C ARG A 34 3.25 1.03 7.29
N LEU A 35 2.06 1.57 7.54
CA LEU A 35 1.23 2.23 6.55
C LEU A 35 1.43 3.74 6.59
N CYS A 36 1.47 4.38 5.43
CA CYS A 36 1.31 5.81 5.26
C CYS A 36 0.55 6.10 3.95
N TYR A 37 0.15 7.35 3.73
CA TYR A 37 -0.61 7.76 2.56
C TYR A 37 -0.36 9.21 2.18
N THR A 38 -0.54 9.57 0.91
CA THR A 38 -0.59 10.98 0.49
C THR A 38 -2.02 11.50 0.47
N GLY A 39 -2.15 12.82 0.54
CA GLY A 39 -3.43 13.52 0.48
C GLY A 39 -4.41 13.16 1.58
N GLU A 40 -5.64 13.64 1.42
CA GLU A 40 -6.75 13.39 2.34
C GLU A 40 -7.36 11.99 2.12
N ASN A 41 -6.57 10.93 2.37
CA ASN A 41 -7.01 9.55 2.18
C ASN A 41 -7.56 8.93 3.48
N HIS A 42 -8.76 9.34 3.88
CA HIS A 42 -9.43 8.76 5.06
C HIS A 42 -9.85 7.29 4.89
N ALA A 43 -9.91 6.80 3.65
CA ALA A 43 -10.37 5.44 3.36
C ALA A 43 -9.50 4.37 4.03
N ILE A 44 -8.19 4.61 4.15
CA ILE A 44 -7.25 3.65 4.73
C ILE A 44 -7.55 3.35 6.21
N LYS A 45 -7.97 4.35 6.99
CA LYS A 45 -8.39 4.19 8.40
C LYS A 45 -9.83 3.70 8.48
N ARG A 46 -10.72 4.21 7.63
CA ARG A 46 -12.13 3.85 7.60
C ARG A 46 -12.37 2.37 7.33
N TYR A 47 -11.66 1.78 6.37
CA TYR A 47 -11.85 0.37 6.00
C TYR A 47 -11.50 -0.63 7.10
N VAL A 48 -10.83 -0.17 8.17
CA VAL A 48 -10.49 -0.99 9.35
C VAL A 48 -11.07 -0.42 10.65
N GLY A 49 -12.02 0.51 10.55
CA GLY A 49 -12.74 1.02 11.72
C GLY A 49 -11.89 1.87 12.67
N LYS A 50 -10.84 2.50 12.16
CA LYS A 50 -9.90 3.34 12.95
C LYS A 50 -10.04 4.84 12.68
N ASP A 51 -11.05 5.24 11.92
CA ASP A 51 -11.31 6.63 11.55
C ASP A 51 -11.68 7.52 12.76
N THR A 52 -12.30 6.92 13.78
CA THR A 52 -12.72 7.59 15.01
C THR A 52 -11.79 7.33 16.20
N ALA A 53 -10.66 6.65 16.01
CA ALA A 53 -9.66 6.52 17.08
C ALA A 53 -9.26 7.95 17.48
N GLU A 54 -9.43 8.30 18.77
CA GLU A 54 -9.16 9.65 19.25
C GLU A 54 -7.79 10.10 18.73
N ARG A 55 -7.79 11.20 17.96
CA ARG A 55 -6.55 11.84 17.53
C ARG A 55 -5.86 12.32 18.78
N ASP A 56 -4.89 11.55 19.26
CA ASP A 56 -3.99 11.99 20.30
C ASP A 56 -3.26 13.23 19.77
N ALA A 57 -3.63 14.40 20.29
CA ALA A 57 -3.08 15.67 19.88
C ALA A 57 -1.57 15.79 20.15
N THR A 58 -0.97 14.83 20.87
CA THR A 58 0.47 14.71 21.12
C THR A 58 1.21 13.84 20.09
N ARG A 59 0.49 13.27 19.11
CA ARG A 59 1.02 12.35 18.09
C ARG A 59 0.75 12.79 16.65
N THR A 60 0.46 14.07 16.42
CA THR A 60 0.24 14.56 15.06
C THR A 60 1.54 14.56 14.25
N ILE A 61 1.46 14.35 12.94
CA ILE A 61 2.66 14.35 12.09
C ILE A 61 3.45 15.66 12.18
N SER A 62 2.78 16.80 12.40
CA SER A 62 3.42 18.09 12.61
C SER A 62 4.34 18.09 13.84
N GLN A 63 3.92 17.47 14.94
CA GLN A 63 4.73 17.37 16.16
C GLN A 63 5.86 16.37 15.99
N VAL A 64 5.56 15.22 15.37
CA VAL A 64 6.56 14.20 15.03
C VAL A 64 7.68 14.80 14.19
N SER A 65 7.35 15.62 13.19
CA SER A 65 8.37 16.29 12.38
C SER A 65 9.23 17.25 13.20
N LYS A 66 8.61 18.15 13.99
CA LYS A 66 9.37 19.10 14.83
C LYS A 66 10.33 18.38 15.75
N LEU A 67 9.91 17.25 16.32
CA LEU A 67 10.76 16.43 17.17
C LEU A 67 11.91 15.77 16.39
N LEU A 68 11.68 15.35 15.15
CA LEU A 68 12.73 14.77 14.32
C LEU A 68 13.74 15.80 13.82
N GLU A 69 13.26 16.98 13.40
CA GLU A 69 14.12 18.11 12.97
C GLU A 69 15.00 18.60 14.12
N ALA A 70 14.44 18.62 15.34
CA ALA A 70 15.18 18.97 16.54
C ALA A 70 16.13 17.85 17.02
N HIS A 71 16.21 16.71 16.32
CA HIS A 71 16.90 15.49 16.78
C HIS A 71 16.47 15.04 18.19
N ALA A 72 15.24 15.36 18.58
CA ALA A 72 14.67 15.10 19.89
C ALA A 72 14.09 13.68 20.03
N ILE A 73 13.84 12.99 18.91
CA ILE A 73 13.46 11.57 18.88
C ILE A 73 14.36 10.80 17.92
N ALA A 74 14.70 9.55 18.28
CA ALA A 74 15.43 8.68 17.38
C ALA A 74 14.47 8.12 16.29
N PRO A 75 14.98 7.77 15.09
CA PRO A 75 14.15 7.11 14.08
C PRO A 75 13.48 5.83 14.55
N ASP A 76 14.08 5.11 15.51
CA ASP A 76 13.53 3.91 16.12
C ASP A 76 12.26 4.20 16.95
N ASP A 77 12.16 5.41 17.52
CA ASP A 77 11.03 5.84 18.35
C ASP A 77 9.82 6.30 17.52
N LEU A 78 9.95 6.39 16.20
CA LEU A 78 8.86 6.80 15.29
C LEU A 78 7.60 5.93 15.44
N GLY A 79 7.77 4.67 15.84
CA GLY A 79 6.65 3.75 16.07
C GLY A 79 5.73 4.14 17.22
N ASP A 80 6.22 4.90 18.20
CA ASP A 80 5.43 5.31 19.37
C ASP A 80 4.40 6.38 19.01
N TYR A 81 4.65 7.12 17.93
CA TYR A 81 3.74 8.14 17.39
C TYR A 81 2.76 7.58 16.35
N CYS A 82 2.87 6.29 16.01
CA CYS A 82 1.97 5.65 15.07
C CYS A 82 0.73 5.06 15.77
N LEU A 83 -0.39 5.04 15.06
CA LEU A 83 -1.59 4.35 15.53
C LEU A 83 -1.42 2.84 15.28
N LYS A 84 -1.57 2.04 16.34
CA LYS A 84 -1.50 0.58 16.21
C LYS A 84 -2.72 0.03 15.46
N MET A 85 -2.45 -0.76 14.43
CA MET A 85 -3.45 -1.34 13.52
C MET A 85 -3.63 -2.84 13.74
N GLY A 86 -2.72 -3.48 14.47
CA GLY A 86 -2.75 -4.90 14.80
C GLY A 86 -1.36 -5.39 15.21
N THR A 87 -1.17 -6.70 15.20
CA THR A 87 0.13 -7.31 15.47
C THR A 87 1.12 -6.95 14.36
N ASN A 88 2.27 -6.37 14.72
CA ASN A 88 3.34 -5.96 13.80
C ASN A 88 2.92 -4.98 12.69
N ILE A 89 1.78 -4.29 12.83
CA ILE A 89 1.33 -3.29 11.87
C ILE A 89 0.84 -2.02 12.55
N ASP A 90 1.30 -0.89 12.04
CA ASP A 90 0.90 0.43 12.48
C ASP A 90 0.66 1.36 11.29
N ILE A 91 -0.01 2.48 11.54
CA ILE A 91 -0.22 3.54 10.57
C ILE A 91 0.31 4.85 11.12
N MET A 92 1.10 5.53 10.30
CA MET A 92 1.45 6.92 10.53
C MET A 92 0.40 7.79 9.85
N ASP A 93 -0.31 8.61 10.64
CA ASP A 93 -1.25 9.57 10.08
C ASP A 93 -0.46 10.67 9.38
N SER A 94 -0.31 10.57 8.07
CA SER A 94 0.56 11.44 7.28
C SER A 94 -0.13 12.67 6.70
N TRP A 95 -1.30 13.02 7.21
CA TRP A 95 -2.07 14.17 6.75
C TRP A 95 -2.57 14.99 7.94
N ASP A 96 -2.33 16.30 7.91
CA ASP A 96 -2.89 17.25 8.87
C ASP A 96 -3.43 18.48 8.13
N SER A 97 -4.72 18.76 8.30
CA SER A 97 -5.40 19.91 7.69
C SER A 97 -4.88 21.26 8.19
N ALA A 98 -4.11 21.28 9.27
CA ALA A 98 -3.46 22.48 9.78
C ALA A 98 -2.14 22.82 9.05
N LEU A 99 -1.63 21.92 8.20
CA LEU A 99 -0.39 22.10 7.45
C LEU A 99 -0.67 22.45 5.98
N THR A 100 0.29 23.15 5.37
CA THR A 100 0.36 23.32 3.92
C THR A 100 0.79 22.02 3.23
N GLU A 101 0.53 21.90 1.93
CA GLU A 101 0.93 20.72 1.16
C GLU A 101 2.45 20.52 1.12
N GLU A 102 3.23 21.59 0.95
CA GLU A 102 4.70 21.53 0.99
C GLU A 102 5.22 21.01 2.33
N GLU A 103 4.62 21.44 3.44
CA GLU A 103 4.93 20.93 4.77
C GLU A 103 4.60 19.45 4.86
N VAL A 104 3.35 19.05 4.55
CA VAL A 104 2.92 17.63 4.56
C VAL A 104 3.86 16.75 3.74
N THR A 105 4.23 17.19 2.54
CA THR A 105 5.14 16.48 1.64
C THR A 105 6.51 16.33 2.27
N SER A 106 7.07 17.39 2.82
CA SER A 106 8.35 17.35 3.51
C SER A 106 8.32 16.39 4.70
N LEU A 107 7.25 16.42 5.51
CA LEU A 107 7.09 15.53 6.67
C LEU A 107 6.94 14.07 6.26
N LEU A 108 6.12 13.81 5.25
CA LEU A 108 5.90 12.47 4.73
C LEU A 108 7.20 11.90 4.17
N VAL A 109 7.89 12.64 3.31
CA VAL A 109 9.16 12.17 2.70
C VAL A 109 10.21 11.96 3.76
N PHE A 110 10.35 12.90 4.72
CA PHE A 110 11.28 12.76 5.83
C PHE A 110 11.00 11.46 6.61
N THR A 111 9.74 11.23 6.99
CA THR A 111 9.41 10.10 7.85
C THR A 111 9.42 8.78 7.08
N PHE A 112 8.95 8.76 5.83
CA PHE A 112 9.09 7.62 4.92
C PHE A 112 10.55 7.27 4.68
N SER A 113 11.44 8.27 4.65
CA SER A 113 12.88 8.08 4.44
C SER A 113 13.60 7.50 5.65
N ARG A 114 13.24 7.96 6.86
CA ARG A 114 13.92 7.65 8.13
C ARG A 114 13.33 6.47 8.89
N ASN A 115 12.13 6.02 8.55
CA ASN A 115 11.46 4.93 9.24
C ASN A 115 12.22 3.59 9.13
N VAL A 116 12.26 2.87 10.25
CA VAL A 116 13.02 1.63 10.47
C VAL A 116 12.19 0.36 10.36
N ALA A 117 10.88 0.46 10.07
CA ALA A 117 10.04 -0.72 9.85
C ALA A 117 10.56 -1.57 8.67
N ASP A 118 10.52 -2.90 8.82
CA ASP A 118 10.93 -3.84 7.77
C ASP A 118 10.24 -3.57 6.42
N TYR A 119 8.94 -3.24 6.45
CA TYR A 119 8.15 -2.85 5.27
C TYR A 119 7.37 -1.58 5.53
N ILE A 120 7.34 -0.69 4.54
CA ILE A 120 6.56 0.55 4.58
C ILE A 120 5.75 0.62 3.30
N PHE A 121 4.42 0.64 3.40
CA PHE A 121 3.53 0.83 2.27
C PHE A 121 2.98 2.26 2.29
N CYS A 122 3.16 2.99 1.18
CA CYS A 122 2.60 4.32 0.97
C CYS A 122 1.51 4.27 -0.10
N ASP A 123 0.25 4.47 0.28
CA ASP A 123 -0.88 4.60 -0.66
C ASP A 123 -0.89 6.02 -1.24
N LEU A 124 -0.54 6.15 -2.52
CA LEU A 124 -0.50 7.43 -3.20
C LEU A 124 -1.90 7.79 -3.71
N ALA A 125 -2.52 8.79 -3.07
CA ALA A 125 -3.84 9.29 -3.43
C ALA A 125 -3.81 10.26 -4.62
N TYR A 126 -2.66 10.90 -4.87
CA TYR A 126 -2.46 11.84 -5.97
C TYR A 126 -1.95 11.16 -7.23
N SER A 127 -2.02 11.89 -8.35
CA SER A 127 -1.37 11.48 -9.59
C SER A 127 0.13 11.28 -9.38
N ILE A 128 0.77 10.45 -10.20
CA ILE A 128 2.23 10.31 -10.14
C ILE A 128 2.94 11.61 -10.54
N GLU A 129 2.28 12.51 -11.25
CA GLU A 129 2.84 13.80 -11.70
C GLU A 129 2.99 14.80 -10.54
N ASP A 130 2.30 14.56 -9.42
CA ASP A 130 2.34 15.41 -8.23
C ASP A 130 3.71 15.37 -7.55
N ASP A 131 4.18 16.52 -7.06
CA ASP A 131 5.49 16.66 -6.41
C ASP A 131 5.63 15.73 -5.19
N THR A 132 4.55 15.54 -4.42
CA THR A 132 4.50 14.61 -3.28
C THR A 132 4.67 13.18 -3.73
N SER A 133 3.93 12.78 -4.77
CA SER A 133 4.04 11.44 -5.36
C SER A 133 5.44 11.21 -5.90
N GLN A 134 6.01 12.17 -6.62
CA GLN A 134 7.38 12.09 -7.15
C GLN A 134 8.42 11.93 -6.04
N ALA A 135 8.27 12.68 -4.94
CA ALA A 135 9.19 12.57 -3.82
C ALA A 135 9.13 11.19 -3.15
N VAL A 136 7.94 10.61 -2.98
CA VAL A 136 7.78 9.23 -2.48
C VAL A 136 8.33 8.21 -3.47
N LEU A 137 8.02 8.34 -4.77
CA LEU A 137 8.50 7.45 -5.83
C LEU A 137 10.03 7.43 -5.94
N LYS A 138 10.68 8.58 -5.74
CA LYS A 138 12.14 8.68 -5.68
C LYS A 138 12.72 7.90 -4.50
N ALA A 139 12.08 8.01 -3.33
CA ALA A 139 12.52 7.40 -2.07
C ALA A 139 12.15 5.91 -1.92
N CYS A 140 11.20 5.39 -2.70
CA CYS A 140 10.75 4.00 -2.59
C CYS A 140 11.72 2.99 -3.21
N ASP A 141 11.64 1.72 -2.81
CA ASP A 141 12.42 0.62 -3.37
C ASP A 141 11.67 -0.09 -4.52
N VAL A 142 10.34 -0.11 -4.45
CA VAL A 142 9.44 -0.82 -5.37
C VAL A 142 8.11 -0.08 -5.51
N VAL A 143 7.52 -0.18 -6.69
CA VAL A 143 6.22 0.44 -7.01
C VAL A 143 5.19 -0.63 -7.34
N VAL A 144 4.02 -0.55 -6.73
CA VAL A 144 2.87 -1.39 -7.05
C VAL A 144 1.87 -0.53 -7.83
N VAL A 145 1.64 -0.89 -9.08
CA VAL A 145 0.67 -0.23 -9.96
C VAL A 145 -0.63 -1.03 -9.94
N VAL A 146 -1.66 -0.46 -9.35
CA VAL A 146 -2.98 -1.09 -9.22
C VAL A 146 -3.85 -0.70 -10.40
N SER A 147 -4.57 -1.68 -10.96
CA SER A 147 -5.51 -1.46 -12.05
C SER A 147 -6.67 -2.43 -11.99
N GLU A 148 -7.81 -2.04 -12.54
CA GLU A 148 -8.87 -2.97 -12.89
C GLU A 148 -8.53 -3.71 -14.20
N PRO A 149 -9.13 -4.89 -14.47
CA PRO A 149 -8.96 -5.63 -15.71
C PRO A 149 -9.75 -5.01 -16.87
N SER A 150 -9.58 -3.70 -17.09
CA SER A 150 -10.24 -2.95 -18.16
C SER A 150 -9.22 -2.39 -19.14
N ARG A 151 -9.56 -2.38 -20.44
CA ARG A 151 -8.68 -1.83 -21.48
C ARG A 151 -8.31 -0.37 -21.23
N ALA A 152 -9.25 0.42 -20.70
CA ALA A 152 -9.02 1.82 -20.39
C ALA A 152 -7.99 1.98 -19.26
N SER A 153 -8.12 1.22 -18.17
CA SER A 153 -7.18 1.25 -17.04
C SER A 153 -5.79 0.76 -17.45
N LEU A 154 -5.70 -0.33 -18.21
CA LEU A 154 -4.42 -0.86 -18.70
C LEU A 154 -3.75 0.09 -19.70
N LYS A 155 -4.52 0.79 -20.54
CA LYS A 155 -3.99 1.85 -21.41
C LYS A 155 -3.44 3.01 -20.58
N ALA A 156 -4.15 3.45 -19.55
CA ALA A 156 -3.67 4.53 -18.67
C ALA A 156 -2.34 4.16 -17.99
N ILE A 157 -2.13 2.88 -17.63
CA ILE A 157 -0.83 2.40 -17.13
C ILE A 157 0.27 2.53 -18.20
N ARG A 158 -0.03 2.25 -19.46
CA ARG A 158 0.95 2.40 -20.55
C ARG A 158 1.31 3.86 -20.78
N ASP A 159 0.30 4.72 -20.87
CA ASP A 159 0.50 6.16 -21.03
C ASP A 159 1.34 6.70 -19.85
N MET A 160 1.04 6.25 -18.64
CA MET A 160 1.81 6.57 -17.44
C MET A 160 3.27 6.06 -17.51
N GLN A 161 3.53 4.87 -18.04
CA GLN A 161 4.89 4.33 -18.23
C GLN A 161 5.71 5.10 -19.27
N GLU A 162 5.06 5.67 -20.27
CA GLU A 162 5.69 6.47 -21.33
C GLU A 162 5.99 7.91 -20.84
N SER A 163 5.37 8.35 -19.74
CA SER A 163 5.59 9.67 -19.15
C SER A 163 6.99 9.86 -18.55
N GLU A 164 7.41 11.12 -18.40
CA GLU A 164 8.66 11.46 -17.72
C GLU A 164 8.61 11.20 -16.21
N TYR A 165 7.41 11.20 -15.63
CA TYR A 165 7.14 10.97 -14.21
C TYR A 165 7.21 9.50 -13.81
N TRP A 166 7.28 8.57 -14.77
CA TRP A 166 7.43 7.15 -14.48
C TRP A 166 8.73 6.88 -13.70
N PRO A 167 8.69 6.11 -12.60
CA PRO A 167 9.86 5.77 -11.78
C PRO A 167 10.83 4.81 -12.50
N LYS A 168 11.54 5.32 -13.51
CA LYS A 168 12.49 4.56 -14.34
C LYS A 168 13.55 3.88 -13.47
N GLY A 169 13.76 2.58 -13.72
CA GLY A 169 14.76 1.77 -13.01
C GLY A 169 14.28 1.20 -11.67
N LYS A 170 13.10 1.57 -11.17
CA LYS A 170 12.50 0.90 -10.01
C LYS A 170 11.81 -0.40 -10.45
N PRO A 171 11.90 -1.50 -9.67
CA PRO A 171 11.03 -2.65 -9.84
C PRO A 171 9.56 -2.23 -9.71
N CYS A 172 8.73 -2.67 -10.65
CA CYS A 172 7.30 -2.41 -10.62
C CYS A 172 6.51 -3.74 -10.63
N MET A 173 5.49 -3.82 -9.79
CA MET A 173 4.46 -4.87 -9.82
C MET A 173 3.19 -4.30 -10.45
N LEU A 174 2.63 -4.98 -11.45
CA LEU A 174 1.24 -4.76 -11.84
C LEU A 174 0.35 -5.60 -10.92
N LEU A 175 -0.60 -4.95 -10.26
CA LEU A 175 -1.60 -5.62 -9.43
C LEU A 175 -2.98 -5.43 -10.06
N VAL A 176 -3.51 -6.50 -10.65
CA VAL A 176 -4.86 -6.50 -11.21
C VAL A 176 -5.87 -6.72 -10.10
N SER A 177 -6.49 -5.63 -9.65
CA SER A 177 -7.59 -5.61 -8.71
C SER A 177 -8.90 -6.09 -9.34
N LYS A 178 -9.82 -6.65 -8.53
CA LYS A 178 -11.15 -7.10 -8.98
C LYS A 178 -11.05 -8.09 -10.15
N TYR A 179 -10.07 -8.98 -10.10
CA TYR A 179 -9.85 -9.98 -11.14
C TYR A 179 -10.95 -11.05 -11.15
N GLY A 180 -11.33 -11.50 -12.34
CA GLY A 180 -12.20 -12.64 -12.58
C GLY A 180 -11.69 -13.39 -13.80
N GLU A 181 -11.68 -14.72 -13.74
CA GLU A 181 -11.13 -15.57 -14.81
C GLU A 181 -11.92 -15.44 -16.13
N GLU A 182 -13.21 -15.08 -16.02
CA GLU A 182 -14.10 -14.84 -17.14
C GLU A 182 -13.79 -13.55 -17.93
N ILE A 183 -13.00 -12.63 -17.36
CA ILE A 183 -12.70 -11.34 -17.99
C ILE A 183 -11.59 -11.51 -19.04
N ASP A 184 -10.41 -11.96 -18.60
CA ASP A 184 -9.28 -12.32 -19.47
C ASP A 184 -8.24 -13.10 -18.64
N SER A 185 -7.27 -13.73 -19.30
CA SER A 185 -6.14 -14.33 -18.62
C SER A 185 -5.21 -13.25 -18.06
N LEU A 186 -4.63 -13.49 -16.88
CA LEU A 186 -3.65 -12.58 -16.28
C LEU A 186 -2.45 -12.28 -17.20
N ASP A 187 -2.04 -13.25 -18.02
CA ASP A 187 -0.97 -13.08 -19.00
C ASP A 187 -1.33 -12.09 -20.11
N ASN A 188 -2.57 -12.12 -20.59
CA ASN A 188 -3.04 -11.14 -21.57
C ASN A 188 -3.17 -9.74 -20.98
N LEU A 189 -3.65 -9.62 -19.73
CA LEU A 189 -3.72 -8.34 -19.02
C LEU A 189 -2.33 -7.74 -18.80
N ALA A 190 -1.35 -8.58 -18.42
CA ALA A 190 0.05 -8.18 -18.30
C ALA A 190 0.61 -7.64 -19.63
N LYS A 191 0.40 -8.36 -20.73
CA LYS A 191 0.82 -7.91 -22.08
C LYS A 191 0.17 -6.58 -22.47
N GLN A 192 -1.12 -6.40 -22.20
CA GLN A 192 -1.85 -5.17 -22.50
C GLN A 192 -1.32 -3.96 -21.72
N ALA A 193 -0.80 -4.16 -20.51
CA ALA A 193 -0.16 -3.13 -19.71
C ALA A 193 1.37 -3.02 -19.93
N GLN A 194 1.95 -3.84 -20.82
CA GLN A 194 3.41 -3.96 -21.03
C GLN A 194 4.22 -4.44 -19.80
N PHE A 195 3.58 -5.19 -18.91
CA PHE A 195 4.24 -5.85 -17.79
C PHE A 195 4.66 -7.28 -18.13
N LYS A 196 5.72 -7.75 -17.48
CA LYS A 196 6.11 -9.17 -17.50
C LYS A 196 5.18 -9.95 -16.59
N LYS A 197 4.73 -11.14 -17.02
CA LYS A 197 3.89 -12.05 -16.21
C LYS A 197 4.42 -12.27 -14.78
N ARG A 198 5.73 -12.44 -14.61
CA ARG A 198 6.38 -12.63 -13.30
C ARG A 198 6.30 -11.42 -12.34
N ALA A 199 5.96 -10.25 -12.88
CA ALA A 199 5.78 -9.00 -12.16
C ALA A 199 4.30 -8.58 -12.18
N THR A 200 3.39 -9.54 -12.41
CA THR A 200 1.96 -9.31 -12.42
C THR A 200 1.30 -10.22 -11.40
N CYS A 201 0.59 -9.62 -10.46
CA CYS A 201 -0.22 -10.27 -9.46
C CYS A 201 -1.68 -9.86 -9.64
N LYS A 202 -2.58 -10.50 -8.90
CA LYS A 202 -4.02 -10.26 -8.95
C LYS A 202 -4.61 -10.25 -7.55
N ILE A 203 -5.77 -9.62 -7.42
CA ILE A 203 -6.68 -9.78 -6.29
C ILE A 203 -8.06 -10.03 -6.89
N HIS A 204 -8.62 -11.21 -6.63
CA HIS A 204 -9.92 -11.59 -7.15
C HIS A 204 -11.03 -10.62 -6.68
N TYR A 205 -12.03 -10.45 -7.53
CA TYR A 205 -13.24 -9.75 -7.12
C TYR A 205 -13.99 -10.58 -6.07
N SER A 206 -14.35 -9.96 -4.94
CA SER A 206 -15.29 -10.55 -3.99
C SER A 206 -16.18 -9.46 -3.38
N PRO A 207 -17.51 -9.66 -3.38
CA PRO A 207 -18.44 -8.80 -2.64
C PRO A 207 -18.13 -8.73 -1.14
N LEU A 208 -17.46 -9.76 -0.57
CA LEU A 208 -17.07 -9.75 0.83
C LEU A 208 -16.08 -8.63 1.15
N ILE A 209 -15.11 -8.38 0.28
CA ILE A 209 -14.15 -7.29 0.46
C ILE A 209 -14.89 -5.95 0.59
N THR A 210 -15.83 -5.68 -0.33
CA THR A 210 -16.67 -4.48 -0.27
C THR A 210 -17.48 -4.41 1.02
N LYS A 211 -18.07 -5.52 1.45
CA LYS A 211 -18.82 -5.60 2.71
C LYS A 211 -17.94 -5.24 3.92
N TYR A 212 -16.74 -5.82 4.03
CA TYR A 212 -15.81 -5.58 5.13
C TYR A 212 -15.23 -4.16 5.10
N CYS A 213 -14.97 -3.59 3.92
CA CYS A 213 -14.61 -2.18 3.79
C CYS A 213 -15.72 -1.26 4.33
N ASN A 214 -16.98 -1.54 3.98
CA ASN A 214 -18.12 -0.74 4.41
C ASN A 214 -18.40 -0.86 5.92
N SER A 215 -18.15 -2.03 6.52
CA SER A 215 -18.29 -2.22 7.96
C SER A 215 -17.06 -1.82 8.79
N GLY A 216 -15.97 -1.40 8.13
CA GLY A 216 -14.72 -1.03 8.81
C GLY A 216 -14.03 -2.22 9.47
N GLN A 217 -14.06 -3.39 8.82
CA GLN A 217 -13.56 -4.66 9.37
C GLN A 217 -12.67 -5.40 8.37
N LEU A 218 -12.06 -4.68 7.41
CA LEU A 218 -11.22 -5.30 6.37
C LEU A 218 -10.02 -6.05 6.97
N ASP A 219 -9.44 -5.57 8.07
CA ASP A 219 -8.36 -6.22 8.81
C ASP A 219 -8.77 -7.62 9.32
N THR A 220 -10.03 -7.78 9.72
CA THR A 220 -10.54 -9.05 10.28
C THR A 220 -10.64 -10.17 9.24
N ILE A 221 -10.60 -9.86 7.94
CA ILE A 221 -10.67 -10.88 6.88
C ILE A 221 -9.34 -11.64 6.73
N ILE A 222 -8.23 -11.01 7.12
CA ILE A 222 -6.87 -11.50 6.85
C ILE A 222 -6.61 -12.86 7.52
N PRO A 223 -6.94 -13.08 8.81
CA PRO A 223 -6.82 -14.40 9.41
C PRO A 223 -7.59 -15.49 8.68
N TYR A 224 -8.81 -15.20 8.21
CA TYR A 224 -9.62 -16.18 7.44
C TYR A 224 -8.98 -16.51 6.10
N ILE A 225 -8.38 -15.52 5.43
CA ILE A 225 -7.62 -15.73 4.19
C ILE A 225 -6.43 -16.66 4.45
N ILE A 226 -5.63 -16.38 5.50
CA ILE A 226 -4.45 -17.19 5.84
C ILE A 226 -4.84 -18.62 6.19
N GLN A 227 -5.95 -18.80 6.92
CA GLN A 227 -6.49 -20.11 7.30
C GLN A 227 -7.26 -20.84 6.19
N ARG A 228 -7.26 -20.30 4.96
CA ARG A 228 -7.91 -20.88 3.77
C ARG A 228 -9.41 -21.12 3.95
N ASP A 229 -10.10 -20.19 4.61
CA ASP A 229 -11.57 -20.24 4.69
C ASP A 229 -12.16 -20.29 3.27
N PRO A 230 -13.05 -21.27 2.95
CA PRO A 230 -13.58 -21.46 1.60
C PRO A 230 -14.23 -20.22 0.98
N ARG A 231 -14.74 -19.29 1.80
CA ARG A 231 -15.42 -18.07 1.32
C ARG A 231 -14.44 -17.03 0.76
N VAL A 232 -13.16 -17.15 1.08
CA VAL A 232 -12.10 -16.18 0.78
C VAL A 232 -10.81 -16.86 0.32
N ILE A 233 -10.89 -18.14 -0.10
CA ILE A 233 -9.71 -18.98 -0.37
C ILE A 233 -8.85 -18.46 -1.51
N GLU A 234 -9.46 -17.86 -2.55
CA GLU A 234 -8.75 -17.29 -3.70
C GLU A 234 -7.74 -16.21 -3.28
N PHE A 235 -8.09 -15.42 -2.25
CA PHE A 235 -7.20 -14.40 -1.72
C PHE A 235 -5.93 -14.96 -1.09
N ASN A 236 -5.93 -16.22 -0.65
CA ASN A 236 -4.73 -16.83 -0.07
C ASN A 236 -3.64 -16.94 -1.14
N ALA A 237 -4.00 -17.48 -2.31
CA ALA A 237 -3.08 -17.61 -3.43
C ALA A 237 -2.66 -16.24 -3.97
N ASP A 238 -3.61 -15.32 -4.13
CA ASP A 238 -3.36 -13.95 -4.60
C ASP A 238 -2.35 -13.20 -3.72
N LEU A 239 -2.57 -13.20 -2.40
CA LEU A 239 -1.72 -12.46 -1.47
C LEU A 239 -0.38 -13.18 -1.24
N LYS A 240 -0.33 -14.50 -1.41
CA LYS A 240 0.91 -15.26 -1.46
C LYS A 240 1.75 -14.86 -2.67
N GLU A 241 1.17 -14.74 -3.86
CA GLU A 241 1.87 -14.27 -5.07
C GLU A 241 2.42 -12.85 -4.86
N CYS A 242 1.63 -11.92 -4.30
CA CYS A 242 2.08 -10.56 -3.98
C CYS A 242 3.25 -10.56 -2.99
N THR A 243 3.14 -11.36 -1.93
CA THR A 243 4.19 -11.51 -0.90
C THR A 243 5.47 -12.09 -1.50
N GLN A 244 5.35 -13.11 -2.36
CA GLN A 244 6.49 -13.71 -3.05
C GLN A 244 7.21 -12.71 -3.95
N PHE A 245 6.47 -11.87 -4.68
CA PHE A 245 7.08 -10.82 -5.49
C PHE A 245 7.93 -9.88 -4.63
N LEU A 246 7.35 -9.32 -3.56
CA LEU A 246 8.05 -8.38 -2.67
C LEU A 246 9.29 -9.03 -2.04
N LEU A 247 9.18 -10.25 -1.53
CA LEU A 247 10.30 -10.95 -0.93
C LEU A 247 11.40 -11.32 -1.93
N SER A 248 11.04 -11.61 -3.19
CA SER A 248 12.02 -11.92 -4.23
C SER A 248 12.96 -10.75 -4.52
N LEU A 249 12.51 -9.51 -4.33
CA LEU A 249 13.34 -8.30 -4.47
C LEU A 249 14.38 -8.16 -3.34
N GLN A 250 14.19 -8.86 -2.23
CA GLN A 250 15.12 -8.91 -1.09
C GLN A 250 15.88 -10.25 -1.01
N GLU A 251 15.72 -11.13 -2.00
CA GLU A 251 16.25 -12.50 -1.98
C GLU A 251 15.81 -13.28 -0.72
N ALA A 252 14.66 -12.91 -0.16
CA ALA A 252 14.12 -13.52 1.06
C ALA A 252 13.21 -14.70 0.72
N LYS A 253 13.24 -15.73 1.58
CA LYS A 253 12.32 -16.87 1.47
C LYS A 253 10.99 -16.53 2.12
N ILE A 254 9.91 -16.91 1.45
CA ILE A 254 8.56 -16.77 2.00
C ILE A 254 8.35 -17.71 3.19
N LYS A 255 7.83 -17.15 4.28
CA LYS A 255 7.26 -17.90 5.40
C LYS A 255 5.75 -17.89 5.23
N TRP A 256 5.17 -18.97 4.73
CA TRP A 256 3.72 -19.06 4.52
C TRP A 256 3.23 -20.37 5.12
N GLU A 257 2.76 -20.29 6.35
CA GLU A 257 2.13 -21.39 7.06
C GLU A 257 0.63 -21.07 7.17
N GLY A 258 -0.19 -21.95 6.61
CA GLY A 258 -1.62 -21.75 6.35
C GLY A 258 -2.03 -22.47 5.09
#